data_AF-A0A9D6NK75-F1
#
_entry.id   AF-A0A9D6NK75-F1
#
_cell.length_a   1.000
_cell.length_b   1.000
_cell.length_c   1.000
_cell.angle_alpha   90.00
_cell.angle_beta   90.00
_cell.angle_gamma   90.00
#
_symmetry.space_group_name_H-M   'P 1'
#
loop_
_entity.id
_entity.type
_entity.pdbx_description
1 polymer ?
#
loop_
_entity_poly.entity_id
_entity_poly.type
_entity_poly.pdbx_seq_one_letter_code
_entity_poly.pdbx_strand_id
1 'polypeptide(L)'
;MSMHVAQGDLAAYDPQLTRDHEANIVHLIEDRLIGVSRWATEARAAVAAHAAHDRPILIEGEPGTGKEFVVRLIHECSARRQGPFVAIS
;
A
#
# COMPACT_ATOMS: atom_id res chain seq x y z
N MET A 1 30.52 9.12 -22.41
CA MET A 1 30.43 9.31 -20.96
C MET A 1 29.63 8.13 -20.44
N SER A 2 30.32 7.12 -19.92
CA SER A 2 29.74 5.79 -19.68
C SER A 2 29.33 5.67 -18.22
N MET A 3 28.03 5.52 -17.97
CA MET A 3 27.48 5.22 -16.66
C MET A 3 27.33 3.70 -16.54
N HIS A 4 28.06 3.08 -15.61
CA HIS A 4 27.88 1.68 -15.23
C HIS A 4 26.61 1.55 -14.39
N VAL A 5 25.62 0.83 -14.93
CA VAL A 5 24.45 0.38 -14.16
C VAL A 5 24.81 -0.96 -13.55
N ALA A 6 24.71 -1.05 -12.22
CA ALA A 6 24.88 -2.29 -11.49
C ALA A 6 23.84 -3.31 -11.95
N GLN A 7 24.33 -4.51 -12.24
CA GLN A 7 23.59 -5.66 -12.72
C GLN A 7 22.67 -6.20 -11.61
N GLY A 8 21.45 -5.65 -11.54
CA GLY A 8 20.30 -6.27 -10.88
C GLY A 8 19.36 -6.79 -11.96
N ASP A 9 18.89 -8.02 -11.83
CA ASP A 9 18.09 -8.76 -12.80
C ASP A 9 17.00 -7.93 -13.51
N LEU A 10 17.29 -7.49 -14.73
CA LEU A 10 16.31 -6.94 -15.68
C LEU A 10 15.42 -8.03 -16.30
N ALA A 11 15.59 -9.30 -15.89
CA ALA A 11 14.87 -10.45 -16.43
C ALA A 11 13.46 -10.68 -15.82
N ALA A 12 13.05 -9.87 -14.83
CA ALA A 12 11.77 -10.04 -14.12
C ALA A 12 10.84 -8.81 -14.22
N TYR A 13 11.00 -7.96 -15.24
CA TYR A 13 9.93 -7.00 -15.58
C TYR A 13 8.82 -7.74 -16.33
N ASP A 14 7.93 -8.37 -15.57
CA ASP A 14 6.66 -8.90 -16.09
C ASP A 14 5.54 -7.88 -15.84
N PRO A 15 5.10 -7.14 -16.88
CA PRO A 15 4.01 -6.17 -16.77
C PRO A 15 2.65 -6.83 -16.54
N GLN A 16 2.51 -8.16 -16.63
CA GLN A 16 1.30 -8.89 -16.22
C GLN A 16 1.31 -9.16 -14.71
N LEU A 17 2.44 -9.60 -14.14
CA LEU A 17 2.62 -9.75 -12.70
C LEU A 17 2.32 -8.46 -11.92
N THR A 18 2.68 -7.30 -12.49
CA THR A 18 2.39 -6.00 -11.86
C THR A 18 0.89 -5.68 -11.86
N ARG A 19 0.17 -5.99 -12.95
CA ARG A 19 -1.29 -5.79 -13.06
C ARG A 19 -2.07 -6.73 -12.17
N ASP A 20 -1.64 -7.99 -12.09
CA ASP A 20 -2.26 -8.98 -11.21
C ASP A 20 -2.05 -8.58 -9.74
N HIS A 21 -0.89 -8.01 -9.41
CA HIS A 21 -0.68 -7.43 -8.07
C HIS A 21 -1.60 -6.25 -7.78
N GLU A 22 -1.75 -5.32 -8.71
CA GLU A 22 -2.65 -4.17 -8.56
C GLU A 22 -4.11 -4.58 -8.43
N ALA A 23 -4.58 -5.52 -9.27
CA ALA A 23 -5.94 -6.04 -9.20
C ALA A 23 -6.24 -6.73 -7.85
N ASN A 24 -5.27 -7.49 -7.34
CA ASN A 24 -5.38 -8.13 -6.03
C ASN A 24 -5.43 -7.12 -4.88
N ILE A 25 -4.68 -6.02 -4.97
CA ILE A 25 -4.67 -4.95 -3.95
C ILE A 25 -6.03 -4.25 -3.89
N VAL A 26 -6.62 -3.89 -5.04
CA VAL A 26 -7.93 -3.22 -5.06
C VAL A 26 -8.99 -4.10 -4.40
N HIS A 27 -9.01 -5.40 -4.70
CA HIS A 27 -9.97 -6.32 -4.09
C HIS A 27 -9.78 -6.45 -2.57
N LEU A 28 -8.53 -6.56 -2.11
CA LEU A 28 -8.20 -6.60 -0.68
C LEU A 28 -8.69 -5.35 0.07
N ILE A 29 -8.52 -4.17 -0.55
CA ILE A 29 -8.98 -2.90 0.03
C ILE A 29 -10.50 -2.88 0.19
N GLU A 30 -11.24 -3.29 -0.85
CA GLU A 30 -12.72 -3.32 -0.81
C GLU A 30 -13.26 -4.33 0.21
N ASP A 31 -12.64 -5.51 0.33
CA ASP A 31 -13.06 -6.55 1.27
C ASP A 31 -12.84 -6.15 2.73
N ARG A 32 -11.77 -5.38 3.00
CA ARG A 32 -11.36 -5.02 4.36
C ARG A 32 -11.98 -3.71 4.81
N LEU A 33 -12.07 -2.71 3.94
CA LEU A 33 -12.54 -1.37 4.26
C LEU A 33 -14.03 -1.22 3.90
N ILE A 34 -14.88 -1.71 4.79
CA ILE A 34 -16.34 -1.66 4.61
C ILE A 34 -16.86 -0.23 4.81
N GLY A 35 -17.78 0.20 3.95
CA GLY A 35 -18.52 1.45 4.09
C GLY A 35 -18.79 2.13 2.76
N VAL A 36 -19.65 3.14 2.75
CA VAL A 36 -19.97 3.92 1.54
C VAL A 36 -19.87 5.44 1.78
N SER A 37 -19.35 5.82 2.94
CA SER A 37 -19.17 7.23 3.29
C SER A 37 -18.03 7.86 2.49
N ARG A 38 -18.04 9.19 2.41
CA ARG A 38 -16.93 9.96 1.83
C ARG A 38 -15.59 9.56 2.43
N TRP A 39 -15.55 9.41 3.76
CA TRP A 39 -14.35 8.95 4.47
C TRP A 39 -13.87 7.60 3.96
N ALA A 40 -14.77 6.63 3.77
CA ALA A 40 -14.41 5.30 3.31
C ALA A 40 -13.85 5.34 1.88
N THR A 41 -14.44 6.15 1.00
CA THR A 41 -13.92 6.38 -0.36
C THR A 41 -12.53 7.01 -0.35
N GLU A 42 -12.32 8.07 0.44
CA GLU A 42 -11.03 8.76 0.57
C GLU A 42 -9.95 7.83 1.17
N ALA A 43 -10.31 7.03 2.17
CA ALA A 43 -9.41 6.09 2.81
C ALA A 43 -8.95 5.00 1.83
N ARG A 44 -9.84 4.42 1.00
CA ARG A 44 -9.44 3.45 -0.04
C ARG A 44 -8.45 4.03 -1.03
N ALA A 45 -8.70 5.26 -1.50
CA ALA A 45 -7.81 5.95 -2.42
C ALA A 45 -6.43 6.22 -1.77
N ALA A 46 -6.41 6.68 -0.52
CA ALA A 46 -5.18 6.90 0.22
C ALA A 46 -4.38 5.60 0.43
N VAL A 47 -5.05 4.49 0.76
CA VAL A 47 -4.40 3.19 0.94
C VAL A 47 -3.72 2.75 -0.36
N ALA A 48 -4.44 2.77 -1.48
CA ALA A 48 -3.90 2.38 -2.78
C ALA A 48 -2.68 3.25 -3.17
N ALA A 49 -2.78 4.57 -2.99
CA ALA A 49 -1.71 5.50 -3.33
C ALA A 49 -0.44 5.33 -2.48
N HIS A 50 -0.59 5.08 -1.18
CA HIS A 50 0.55 4.99 -0.27
C HIS A 50 1.16 3.59 -0.20
N ALA A 51 0.39 2.53 -0.44
CA ALA A 51 0.92 1.17 -0.51
C ALA A 51 1.88 0.93 -1.69
N ALA A 52 1.71 1.68 -2.77
CA ALA A 52 2.52 1.56 -3.99
C ALA A 52 3.95 2.13 -3.85
N HIS A 53 4.25 2.87 -2.78
CA HIS A 53 5.50 3.61 -2.66
C HIS A 53 6.17 3.42 -1.30
N ASP A 54 7.50 3.38 -1.33
CA ASP A 54 8.32 3.36 -0.12
C ASP A 54 8.65 4.79 0.35
N ARG A 55 7.66 5.45 0.97
CA ARG A 55 7.83 6.80 1.53
C ARG A 55 7.21 6.87 2.93
N PRO A 56 7.80 7.66 3.86
CA PRO A 56 7.16 7.96 5.13
C PRO A 56 5.81 8.64 4.91
N ILE A 57 4.82 8.29 5.73
CA ILE A 57 3.47 8.87 5.71
C ILE A 57 3.11 9.37 7.11
N LEU A 58 2.35 10.47 7.16
CA LEU A 58 1.72 10.98 8.38
C LEU A 58 0.22 10.74 8.27
N ILE A 59 -0.38 10.18 9.31
CA ILE A 59 -1.82 9.90 9.36
C ILE A 59 -2.41 10.64 10.56
N GLU A 60 -3.34 11.54 10.30
CA GLU A 60 -3.95 12.42 11.29
C GLU A 60 -5.44 12.11 11.48
N GLY A 61 -5.99 12.54 12.63
CA GLY A 61 -7.40 12.40 12.96
C GLY A 61 -7.63 12.09 14.44
N GLU A 62 -8.89 12.17 14.86
CA GLU A 62 -9.28 11.99 16.26
C GLU A 62 -9.20 10.54 16.73
N PRO A 63 -9.11 10.28 18.05
CA PRO A 63 -9.23 8.92 18.59
C PRO A 63 -10.50 8.22 18.07
N GLY A 64 -10.39 6.95 17.66
CA GLY A 64 -11.52 6.16 17.19
C GLY A 64 -11.88 6.32 15.70
N THR A 65 -11.21 7.19 14.92
CA THR A 65 -11.49 7.38 13.48
C THR A 65 -10.92 6.29 12.56
N GLY A 66 -10.43 5.17 13.11
CA GLY A 66 -9.94 4.05 12.30
C GLY A 66 -8.54 4.24 11.68
N LYS A 67 -7.73 5.19 12.15
CA LYS A 67 -6.36 5.42 11.64
C LYS A 67 -5.47 4.18 11.70
N GLU A 68 -5.47 3.46 12.82
CA GLU A 68 -4.64 2.25 12.97
C GLU A 68 -5.03 1.17 11.94
N PHE A 69 -6.34 1.02 11.68
CA PHE A 69 -6.84 0.12 10.66
C PHE A 69 -6.31 0.49 9.27
N VAL A 70 -6.37 1.78 8.90
CA VAL A 70 -5.83 2.28 7.62
C VAL A 70 -4.33 2.05 7.52
N VAL A 71 -3.56 2.30 8.59
CA VAL A 71 -2.10 2.06 8.63
C VAL A 71 -1.78 0.59 8.36
N ARG A 72 -2.50 -0.33 9.01
CA ARG A 72 -2.33 -1.78 8.81
C ARG A 72 -2.68 -2.19 7.38
N LEU A 73 -3.77 -1.66 6.83
CA LEU A 73 -4.19 -1.97 5.47
C LEU A 73 -3.16 -1.48 4.43
N ILE A 74 -2.54 -0.32 4.64
CA ILE A 74 -1.41 0.15 3.83
C ILE A 74 -0.26 -0.85 3.84
N HIS A 75 0.12 -1.36 5.02
CA HIS A 75 1.17 -2.37 5.13
C HIS A 75 0.81 -3.65 4.38
N GLU A 76 -0.41 -4.17 4.59
CA GLU A 76 -0.93 -5.38 3.92
C GLU A 76 -0.95 -5.25 2.39
N CYS A 77 -1.21 -4.05 1.88
CA CYS A 77 -1.23 -3.76 0.44
C CYS A 77 0.15 -3.44 -0.15
N SER A 78 1.15 -3.15 0.67
CA SER A 78 2.47 -2.70 0.21
C SER A 78 3.39 -3.84 -0.24
N ALA A 79 4.50 -3.48 -0.90
CA ALA A 79 5.60 -4.42 -1.18
C ALA A 79 6.21 -5.03 0.11
N ARG A 80 5.99 -4.41 1.28
CA ARG A 80 6.52 -4.85 2.58
C ARG A 80 5.59 -5.79 3.34
N ARG A 81 4.45 -6.18 2.77
CA ARG A 81 3.41 -6.98 3.45
C ARG A 81 3.88 -8.30 4.09
N GLN A 82 4.98 -8.87 3.59
CA GLN A 82 5.60 -10.09 4.16
C GLN A 82 6.52 -9.81 5.35
N GLY A 83 6.94 -8.56 5.52
CA GLY A 83 7.76 -8.11 6.64
C GLY A 83 6.94 -7.82 7.89
N PRO A 84 7.63 -7.68 9.05
CA PRO A 84 6.95 -7.40 10.31
C PRO A 84 6.30 -6.02 10.31
N PHE A 85 5.11 -5.94 10.92
CA PHE A 85 4.45 -4.69 11.27
C PHE A 85 4.62 -4.44 12.77
N VAL A 86 5.39 -3.41 13.14
CA VAL A 86 5.66 -3.06 14.54
C VAL A 86 4.98 -1.73 14.87
N ALA A 87 3.93 -1.79 15.68
CA ALA A 87 3.28 -0.60 16.22
C ALA A 87 3.94 -0.21 17.55
N ILE A 88 4.28 1.07 17.69
CA ILE A 88 4.77 1.67 18.93
C ILE A 88 3.70 2.69 19.37
N SER A 89 3.33 2.67 20.65
CA SER A 89 2.26 3.49 21.23
C SER A 89 2.78 4.40 22.33
#